data_AF-A0A1R1XMP6-F1
#
_entry.id   AF-A0A1R1XMP6-F1
#
_cell.length_a   1.000
_cell.length_b   1.000
_cell.length_c   1.000
_cell.angle_alpha   90.00
_cell.angle_beta   90.00
_cell.angle_gamma   90.00
#
_symmetry.space_group_name_H-M   'P 1'
#
loop_
_entity.id
_entity.type
_entity.pdbx_description
1 polymer ?
#
loop_
_entity_poly.entity_id
_entity_poly.type
_entity_poly.pdbx_seq_one_letter_code
_entity_poly.pdbx_strand_id
1 'polypeptide(L)'
;MNNKFNEKIKEVSEYTKIKPAIGRPGMTFCPRINVYDPDAPKNSKHDIHDTIKIKFTTNDASNTIKVTTNSLGLITTDFPSSSIENAASKTADLIKNILLYEIKKLKQSVFARNKQKNKWEQLLTLEYSHQYLINLSLIKEGYSDKAFDWDIESSIRDYLNPFLSKLKSSSSFKITSQIQNAVKLEIPVINNNGSFSIQTKNIPNFINSAEWNFASTEPTVPSIQLVVFIPKKSTSPLFLSNSDGKNSETNSFLLPQWGGIYVYNPDYNKYEKSTTDPKIKLSKEDLKPVFEVFVTQLRKLIGLGDYSLESSISLDNLNNELKLDLNFADIGTGISFWEIRFLETKYSISNIIQSIDLLLSLDKLTSSMESIVILDKIKFFVDESLANLEALRIAHADNSQPSNILLVSALAKKLASEAFFDPSMVSMLYFPTEHKYAIYLPYFFPAMIPVLVCAIGIYKEYKKTKNNAKIKTQ
;
A
#
# COMPACT_ATOMS: atom_id res chain seq x y z
N MET A 1 -12.08 0.72 -39.73
CA MET A 1 -12.05 0.39 -38.30
C MET A 1 -11.47 1.52 -37.43
N ASN A 2 -10.33 2.13 -37.80
CA ASN A 2 -9.56 2.96 -36.87
C ASN A 2 -10.17 4.33 -36.47
N ASN A 3 -10.55 5.23 -37.37
CA ASN A 3 -10.70 6.65 -36.94
C ASN A 3 -11.83 6.92 -35.94
N LYS A 4 -13.08 6.51 -36.17
CA LYS A 4 -14.19 6.84 -35.24
C LYS A 4 -14.16 6.07 -33.91
N PHE A 5 -13.71 4.82 -33.91
CA PHE A 5 -13.55 4.04 -32.69
C PHE A 5 -12.35 4.54 -31.88
N ASN A 6 -11.23 4.82 -32.54
CA ASN A 6 -10.08 5.43 -31.89
C ASN A 6 -10.41 6.85 -31.41
N GLU A 7 -11.24 7.63 -32.12
CA GLU A 7 -11.75 8.93 -31.66
C GLU A 7 -12.60 8.79 -30.40
N LYS A 8 -13.56 7.85 -30.34
CA LYS A 8 -14.38 7.62 -29.13
C LYS A 8 -13.56 7.10 -27.95
N ILE A 9 -12.60 6.20 -28.17
CA ILE A 9 -11.68 5.75 -27.12
C ILE A 9 -10.78 6.91 -26.66
N LYS A 10 -10.25 7.69 -27.60
CA LYS A 10 -9.42 8.85 -27.30
C LYS A 10 -10.21 9.88 -26.48
N GLU A 11 -11.45 10.15 -26.86
CA GLU A 11 -12.38 10.98 -26.12
C GLU A 11 -12.57 10.45 -24.68
N VAL A 12 -12.89 9.16 -24.51
CA VAL A 12 -13.03 8.53 -23.19
C VAL A 12 -11.74 8.60 -22.36
N SER A 13 -10.57 8.52 -22.99
CA SER A 13 -9.25 8.62 -22.34
C SER A 13 -8.82 10.04 -21.97
N GLU A 14 -9.36 11.07 -22.65
CA GLU A 14 -9.03 12.49 -22.43
C GLU A 14 -9.86 13.12 -21.28
N TYR A 15 -11.04 12.55 -20.94
CA TYR A 15 -11.95 13.09 -19.92
C TYR A 15 -11.54 12.84 -18.46
N THR A 16 -10.44 12.15 -18.23
CA THR A 16 -10.08 11.59 -16.92
C THR A 16 -9.22 12.52 -16.07
N LYS A 17 -9.61 13.78 -15.92
CA LYS A 17 -8.94 14.69 -14.96
C LYS A 17 -9.47 14.43 -13.54
N ILE A 18 -8.65 13.81 -12.69
CA ILE A 18 -8.85 13.75 -11.25
C ILE A 18 -8.45 15.11 -10.66
N LYS A 19 -9.44 15.98 -10.46
CA LYS A 19 -9.25 17.22 -9.68
C LYS A 19 -9.28 16.88 -8.18
N PRO A 20 -8.18 17.01 -7.43
CA PRO A 20 -8.18 16.86 -5.98
C PRO A 20 -8.86 18.06 -5.30
N ALA A 21 -9.09 17.96 -3.99
CA ALA A 21 -9.52 19.08 -3.17
C ALA A 21 -8.47 20.22 -3.18
N ILE A 22 -8.90 21.44 -2.86
CA ILE A 22 -8.10 22.69 -2.89
C ILE A 22 -6.69 22.48 -2.28
N GLY A 23 -5.64 22.80 -3.06
CA GLY A 23 -4.24 22.82 -2.62
C GLY A 23 -3.35 21.68 -3.13
N ARG A 24 -3.87 20.67 -3.84
CA ARG A 24 -3.06 19.61 -4.49
C ARG A 24 -3.06 19.71 -6.01
N PRO A 25 -1.98 19.31 -6.71
CA PRO A 25 -1.95 19.30 -8.16
C PRO A 25 -2.94 18.28 -8.73
N GLY A 26 -3.68 18.66 -9.77
CA GLY A 26 -4.57 17.76 -10.51
C GLY A 26 -3.80 16.65 -11.21
N MET A 27 -4.35 15.43 -11.24
CA MET A 27 -3.80 14.33 -12.03
C MET A 27 -4.75 13.97 -13.16
N THR A 28 -4.23 13.84 -14.38
CA THR A 28 -4.94 13.19 -15.48
C THR A 28 -4.74 11.67 -15.36
N PHE A 29 -5.75 10.86 -15.63
CA PHE A 29 -5.64 9.40 -15.63
C PHE A 29 -5.88 8.87 -17.05
N CYS A 30 -4.82 8.52 -17.79
CA CYS A 30 -4.97 8.01 -19.15
C CYS A 30 -4.81 6.48 -19.14
N PRO A 31 -5.91 5.70 -19.09
CA PRO A 31 -5.82 4.25 -19.12
C PRO A 31 -5.30 3.77 -20.48
N ARG A 32 -4.36 2.82 -20.47
CA ARG A 32 -3.80 2.22 -21.70
C ARG A 32 -4.82 1.25 -22.31
N ILE A 33 -5.25 1.53 -23.54
CA ILE A 33 -6.20 0.70 -24.28
C ILE A 33 -5.62 0.42 -25.66
N ASN A 34 -5.36 -0.86 -25.96
CA ASN A 34 -4.86 -1.30 -27.27
C ASN A 34 -5.87 -2.25 -27.92
N VAL A 35 -6.15 -2.03 -29.21
CA VAL A 35 -6.87 -3.00 -30.04
C VAL A 35 -5.90 -4.11 -30.41
N TYR A 36 -6.18 -5.32 -29.94
CA TYR A 36 -5.40 -6.51 -30.19
C TYR A 36 -5.81 -7.11 -31.54
N ASP A 37 -4.89 -7.06 -32.50
CA ASP A 37 -5.01 -7.72 -33.79
C ASP A 37 -4.15 -8.99 -33.79
N PRO A 38 -4.72 -10.20 -33.94
CA PRO A 38 -3.97 -11.46 -33.97
C PRO A 38 -3.00 -11.57 -35.15
N ASP A 39 -3.19 -10.80 -36.22
CA ASP A 39 -2.36 -10.83 -37.44
C ASP A 39 -1.24 -9.77 -37.43
N ALA A 40 -1.20 -8.90 -36.42
CA ALA A 40 -0.14 -7.91 -36.28
C ALA A 40 1.19 -8.58 -35.86
N PRO A 41 2.34 -8.16 -36.44
CA PRO A 41 3.64 -8.73 -36.07
C PRO A 41 3.87 -8.54 -34.56
N LYS A 42 4.18 -9.64 -33.87
CA LYS A 42 4.49 -9.65 -32.43
C LYS A 42 5.72 -8.77 -32.14
N ASN A 43 5.49 -7.49 -31.88
CA ASN A 43 6.52 -6.65 -31.26
C ASN A 43 6.62 -7.06 -29.79
N SER A 44 7.68 -7.80 -29.47
CA SER A 44 8.01 -8.36 -28.14
C SER A 44 8.23 -7.33 -27.03
N LYS A 45 7.98 -6.04 -27.27
CA LYS A 45 8.19 -4.94 -26.32
C LYS A 45 6.93 -4.44 -25.61
N HIS A 46 5.74 -4.99 -25.88
CA HIS A 46 4.47 -4.35 -25.48
C HIS A 46 3.53 -5.17 -24.57
N ASP A 47 3.95 -6.31 -24.02
CA ASP A 47 3.19 -6.98 -22.96
C ASP A 47 3.42 -6.28 -21.62
N ILE A 48 2.89 -5.06 -21.51
CA ILE A 48 2.85 -4.32 -20.25
C ILE A 48 1.59 -4.73 -19.50
N HIS A 49 1.75 -5.14 -18.24
CA HIS A 49 0.70 -5.63 -17.36
C HIS A 49 -0.46 -4.64 -17.10
N ASP A 50 -0.37 -3.40 -17.59
CA ASP A 50 -1.39 -2.35 -17.42
C ASP A 50 -2.29 -2.11 -18.65
N THR A 51 -2.02 -2.77 -19.78
CA THR A 51 -2.71 -2.49 -21.05
C THR A 51 -4.01 -3.28 -21.17
N ILE A 52 -5.14 -2.58 -21.26
CA ILE A 52 -6.44 -3.18 -21.61
C ILE A 52 -6.36 -3.60 -23.08
N LYS A 53 -6.57 -4.89 -23.35
CA LYS A 53 -6.56 -5.43 -24.72
C LYS A 53 -8.00 -5.63 -25.20
N ILE A 54 -8.31 -5.17 -26.40
CA ILE A 54 -9.64 -5.33 -27.01
C ILE A 54 -9.51 -6.16 -28.28
N LYS A 55 -10.25 -7.26 -28.36
CA LYS A 55 -10.36 -8.09 -29.55
C LYS A 55 -11.78 -7.99 -30.13
N PHE A 56 -11.86 -7.70 -31.41
CA PHE A 56 -13.11 -7.72 -32.16
C PHE A 56 -13.18 -8.99 -33.00
N THR A 57 -14.29 -9.72 -32.90
CA THR A 57 -14.50 -11.00 -33.58
C THR A 57 -15.86 -11.01 -34.25
N THR A 58 -15.88 -11.38 -35.53
CA THR A 58 -17.11 -11.49 -36.32
C THR A 58 -17.70 -12.88 -36.16
N ASN A 59 -18.96 -12.97 -35.76
CA ASN A 59 -19.70 -14.22 -35.63
C ASN A 59 -21.10 -14.08 -36.22
N ASP A 60 -21.27 -14.46 -37.49
CA ASP A 60 -22.54 -14.34 -38.22
C ASP A 60 -23.60 -15.38 -37.79
N ALA A 61 -23.25 -16.35 -36.93
CA ALA A 61 -24.19 -17.33 -36.39
C ALA A 61 -25.04 -16.79 -35.22
N SER A 62 -24.68 -15.63 -34.66
CA SER A 62 -25.39 -15.01 -33.52
C SER A 62 -25.91 -13.63 -33.91
N ASN A 63 -27.21 -13.39 -33.71
CA ASN A 63 -27.82 -12.04 -33.83
C ASN A 63 -27.54 -11.14 -32.61
N THR A 64 -26.79 -11.62 -31.62
CA THR A 64 -26.48 -10.89 -30.38
C THR A 64 -25.00 -10.50 -30.32
N ILE A 65 -24.74 -9.30 -29.79
CA ILE A 65 -23.40 -8.80 -29.47
C ILE A 65 -23.01 -9.41 -28.13
N LYS A 66 -21.96 -10.24 -28.09
CA LYS A 66 -21.45 -10.81 -26.86
C LYS A 66 -20.17 -10.08 -26.47
N VAL A 67 -20.16 -9.42 -25.30
CA VAL A 67 -18.92 -8.85 -24.75
C VAL A 67 -18.48 -9.72 -23.59
N THR A 68 -17.30 -10.32 -23.74
CA THR A 68 -16.66 -11.15 -22.74
C THR A 68 -15.42 -10.45 -22.21
N THR A 69 -15.15 -10.58 -20.93
CA THR A 69 -13.87 -10.22 -20.32
C THR A 69 -13.30 -11.44 -19.64
N ASN A 70 -12.00 -11.63 -19.73
CA ASN A 70 -11.29 -12.67 -19.03
C ASN A 70 -10.43 -12.12 -17.87
N SER A 71 -9.89 -13.04 -17.07
CA SER A 71 -8.99 -12.73 -15.96
C SER A 71 -7.65 -12.09 -16.36
N LEU A 72 -7.32 -12.08 -17.67
CA LEU A 72 -6.11 -11.49 -18.25
C LEU A 72 -6.33 -10.08 -18.81
N GLY A 73 -7.51 -9.49 -18.64
CA GLY A 73 -7.81 -8.13 -19.11
C GLY A 73 -8.09 -8.02 -20.62
N LEU A 74 -8.34 -9.14 -21.31
CA LEU A 74 -8.79 -9.16 -22.69
C LEU A 74 -10.31 -9.00 -22.73
N ILE A 75 -10.77 -7.90 -23.31
CA ILE A 75 -12.17 -7.68 -23.67
C ILE A 75 -12.38 -8.19 -25.09
N THR A 76 -13.18 -9.22 -25.26
CA THR A 76 -13.55 -9.74 -26.58
C THR A 76 -14.99 -9.39 -26.89
N THR A 77 -15.21 -8.70 -27.99
CA THR A 77 -16.54 -8.35 -28.50
C THR A 77 -16.83 -9.19 -29.73
N ASP A 78 -17.74 -10.15 -29.59
CA ASP A 78 -18.31 -10.94 -30.69
C ASP A 78 -19.55 -10.22 -31.24
N PHE A 79 -19.64 -10.04 -32.55
CA PHE A 79 -20.78 -9.38 -33.19
C PHE A 79 -21.03 -9.92 -34.61
N PRO A 80 -22.28 -9.90 -35.10
CA PRO A 80 -22.57 -10.17 -36.51
C PRO A 80 -22.04 -9.06 -37.41
N SER A 81 -21.59 -9.39 -38.62
CA SER A 81 -20.91 -8.47 -39.55
C SER A 81 -21.70 -7.19 -39.85
N SER A 82 -23.03 -7.25 -39.76
CA SER A 82 -23.96 -6.12 -39.96
C SER A 82 -23.99 -5.09 -38.82
N SER A 83 -23.43 -5.40 -37.65
CA SER A 83 -23.60 -4.61 -36.41
C SER A 83 -22.29 -4.01 -35.87
N ILE A 84 -21.28 -3.84 -36.73
CA ILE A 84 -19.92 -3.43 -36.32
C ILE A 84 -19.87 -2.08 -35.57
N GLU A 85 -20.64 -1.08 -36.01
CA GLU A 85 -20.66 0.25 -35.37
C GLU A 85 -21.36 0.20 -34.00
N ASN A 86 -22.43 -0.58 -33.89
CA ASN A 86 -23.17 -0.78 -32.65
C ASN A 86 -22.31 -1.54 -31.62
N ALA A 87 -21.60 -2.58 -32.06
CA ALA A 87 -20.65 -3.34 -31.24
C ALA A 87 -19.49 -2.45 -30.73
N ALA A 88 -18.93 -1.61 -31.60
CA ALA A 88 -17.88 -0.66 -31.22
C ALA A 88 -18.36 0.36 -30.17
N SER A 89 -19.57 0.92 -30.33
CA SER A 89 -20.14 1.86 -29.36
C SER A 89 -20.42 1.19 -28.01
N LYS A 90 -21.06 0.02 -28.00
CA LYS A 90 -21.39 -0.72 -26.78
C LYS A 90 -20.12 -1.16 -26.02
N THR A 91 -19.07 -1.53 -26.74
CA THR A 91 -17.75 -1.86 -26.13
C THR A 91 -17.11 -0.63 -25.48
N ALA A 92 -17.18 0.54 -26.14
CA ALA A 92 -16.68 1.79 -25.58
C ALA A 92 -17.44 2.21 -24.30
N ASP A 93 -18.76 2.01 -24.27
CA ASP A 93 -19.59 2.30 -23.08
C ASP A 93 -19.22 1.39 -21.88
N LEU A 94 -18.98 0.09 -22.13
CA LEU A 94 -18.49 -0.83 -21.10
C LEU A 94 -17.15 -0.35 -20.52
N ILE A 95 -16.19 -0.02 -21.38
CA ILE A 95 -14.87 0.47 -20.96
C ILE A 95 -15.01 1.75 -20.15
N LYS A 96 -15.83 2.69 -20.62
CA LYS A 96 -16.12 3.93 -19.90
C LYS A 96 -16.65 3.66 -18.48
N ASN A 97 -17.57 2.73 -18.32
CA ASN A 97 -18.11 2.38 -17.00
C ASN A 97 -17.06 1.77 -16.07
N ILE A 98 -16.22 0.86 -16.59
CA ILE A 98 -15.08 0.28 -15.85
C ILE A 98 -14.15 1.39 -15.35
N LEU A 99 -13.77 2.31 -16.24
CA LEU A 99 -12.86 3.42 -15.91
C LEU A 99 -13.49 4.40 -14.91
N LEU A 100 -14.77 4.75 -15.08
CA LEU A 100 -15.50 5.61 -14.14
C LEU A 100 -15.53 5.02 -12.73
N TYR A 101 -15.73 3.70 -12.62
CA TYR A 101 -15.66 3.00 -11.35
C TYR A 101 -14.26 3.03 -10.73
N GLU A 102 -13.23 2.74 -11.54
CA GLU A 102 -11.84 2.77 -11.12
C GLU A 102 -11.46 4.16 -10.57
N ILE A 103 -11.81 5.23 -11.30
CA ILE A 103 -11.58 6.63 -10.89
C ILE A 103 -12.32 6.94 -9.58
N LYS A 104 -13.57 6.49 -9.44
CA LYS A 104 -14.35 6.68 -8.20
C LYS A 104 -13.64 6.04 -7.01
N LYS A 105 -13.13 4.82 -7.16
CA LYS A 105 -12.38 4.10 -6.12
C LYS A 105 -11.01 4.72 -5.87
N LEU A 106 -10.30 5.21 -6.88
CA LEU A 106 -9.05 5.95 -6.72
C LEU A 106 -9.27 7.26 -5.95
N LYS A 107 -10.33 8.00 -6.27
CA LYS A 107 -10.73 9.21 -5.51
C LYS A 107 -11.02 8.90 -4.05
N GLN A 108 -11.73 7.81 -3.77
CA GLN A 108 -12.04 7.38 -2.40
C GLN A 108 -10.80 6.90 -1.64
N SER A 109 -9.89 6.19 -2.29
CA SER A 109 -8.74 5.57 -1.62
C SER A 109 -7.54 6.50 -1.48
N VAL A 110 -7.29 7.38 -2.45
CA VAL A 110 -6.08 8.24 -2.48
C VAL A 110 -6.38 9.70 -2.11
N PHE A 111 -7.53 10.22 -2.52
CA PHE A 111 -7.84 11.65 -2.41
C PHE A 111 -8.87 12.00 -1.33
N ALA A 112 -9.55 11.02 -0.74
CA ALA A 112 -10.50 11.25 0.34
C ALA A 112 -9.75 11.65 1.63
N ARG A 113 -9.56 12.96 1.80
CA ARG A 113 -9.18 13.60 3.07
C ARG A 113 -10.15 13.15 4.15
N ASN A 114 -9.71 12.50 5.23
CA ASN A 114 -10.19 12.49 6.64
C ASN A 114 -11.68 12.82 6.98
N LYS A 115 -12.63 12.72 6.06
CA LYS A 115 -14.02 13.16 6.20
C LYS A 115 -15.04 12.02 6.15
N GLN A 116 -14.58 10.76 6.15
CA GLN A 116 -15.48 9.60 6.26
C GLN A 116 -15.42 8.96 7.64
N LYS A 117 -16.61 8.57 8.12
CA LYS A 117 -16.91 7.93 9.41
C LYS A 117 -16.20 6.58 9.63
N ASN A 118 -15.57 5.98 8.63
CA ASN A 118 -14.94 4.66 8.72
C ASN A 118 -13.41 4.76 8.81
N LYS A 119 -12.92 5.28 9.96
CA LYS A 119 -11.49 5.32 10.31
C LYS A 119 -10.82 3.94 10.21
N TRP A 120 -11.57 2.87 10.48
CA TRP A 120 -11.06 1.48 10.49
C TRP A 120 -10.67 0.94 9.12
N GLU A 121 -11.46 1.18 8.06
CA GLU A 121 -11.19 0.69 6.70
C GLU A 121 -9.95 1.35 6.08
N GLN A 122 -9.73 2.63 6.37
CA GLN A 122 -8.52 3.34 5.95
C GLN A 122 -7.28 2.87 6.72
N LEU A 123 -7.43 2.57 8.03
CA LEU A 123 -6.34 2.02 8.82
C LEU A 123 -5.99 0.59 8.41
N LEU A 124 -6.92 -0.17 7.83
CA LEU A 124 -6.68 -1.55 7.42
C LEU A 124 -5.63 -1.68 6.31
N THR A 125 -5.54 -0.70 5.41
CA THR A 125 -4.63 -0.77 4.26
C THR A 125 -3.20 -0.38 4.62
N LEU A 126 -2.23 -1.20 4.20
CA LEU A 126 -0.82 -0.92 4.32
C LEU A 126 -0.40 0.18 3.35
N GLU A 127 0.58 0.98 3.76
CA GLU A 127 1.27 1.86 2.84
C GLU A 127 2.07 1.05 1.82
N TYR A 128 2.22 1.62 0.62
CA TYR A 128 3.02 0.99 -0.43
C TYR A 128 4.48 0.84 0.02
N SER A 129 4.99 -0.37 -0.18
CA SER A 129 6.41 -0.70 -0.11
C SER A 129 6.81 -1.57 -1.29
N HIS A 130 8.03 -1.35 -1.78
CA HIS A 130 8.63 -2.19 -2.81
C HIS A 130 8.87 -3.62 -2.32
N GLN A 131 9.02 -3.81 -1.00
CA GLN A 131 9.21 -5.10 -0.37
C GLN A 131 8.34 -5.23 0.89
N TYR A 132 7.69 -6.38 1.04
CA TYR A 132 7.01 -6.78 2.27
C TYR A 132 7.60 -8.07 2.82
N LEU A 133 7.60 -8.19 4.14
CA LEU A 133 7.98 -9.42 4.85
C LEU A 133 6.71 -10.09 5.40
N ILE A 134 6.35 -11.28 4.92
CA ILE A 134 5.22 -12.06 5.43
C ILE A 134 5.75 -13.08 6.43
N ASN A 135 5.34 -12.96 7.69
CA ASN A 135 5.74 -13.85 8.76
C ASN A 135 4.58 -14.80 9.10
N LEU A 136 4.76 -16.09 8.82
CA LEU A 136 3.80 -17.14 9.12
C LEU A 136 4.14 -17.75 10.49
N SER A 137 3.29 -17.55 11.49
CA SER A 137 3.54 -18.05 12.85
C SER A 137 2.49 -19.08 13.27
N LEU A 138 2.93 -20.29 13.64
CA LEU A 138 2.08 -21.29 14.29
C LEU A 138 2.27 -21.18 15.80
N ILE A 139 1.22 -20.83 16.53
CA ILE A 139 1.27 -20.64 17.99
C ILE A 139 0.32 -21.61 18.68
N LYS A 140 0.87 -22.49 19.51
CA LYS A 140 0.10 -23.46 20.32
C LYS A 140 0.05 -23.03 21.78
N GLU A 141 -1.16 -22.96 22.33
CA GLU A 141 -1.40 -22.71 23.75
C GLU A 141 -1.17 -23.97 24.60
N GLY A 142 -0.50 -23.82 25.74
CA GLY A 142 -0.42 -24.85 26.80
C GLY A 142 0.83 -25.73 26.76
N TYR A 143 1.39 -26.01 27.94
CA TYR A 143 2.66 -26.71 28.14
C TYR A 143 2.54 -28.24 28.15
N SER A 144 1.35 -28.78 28.42
CA SER A 144 1.10 -30.20 28.68
C SER A 144 0.68 -31.01 27.46
N ASP A 145 0.36 -30.34 26.35
CA ASP A 145 -0.19 -30.96 25.15
C ASP A 145 0.94 -31.32 24.16
N LYS A 146 0.68 -32.25 23.23
CA LYS A 146 1.61 -32.55 22.13
C LYS A 146 1.97 -31.27 21.36
N ALA A 147 3.23 -31.16 20.96
CA ALA A 147 3.70 -30.05 20.14
C ALA A 147 3.07 -30.14 18.74
N PHE A 148 2.75 -28.99 18.15
CA PHE A 148 2.26 -28.91 16.77
C PHE A 148 3.37 -28.49 15.83
N ASP A 149 3.30 -29.04 14.63
CA ASP A 149 4.12 -28.74 13.47
C ASP A 149 3.21 -28.66 12.22
N TRP A 150 3.70 -28.14 11.12
CA TRP A 150 2.91 -27.94 9.90
C TRP A 150 3.72 -28.18 8.62
N ASP A 151 3.10 -28.75 7.59
CA ASP A 151 3.71 -28.84 6.26
C ASP A 151 3.61 -27.50 5.50
N ILE A 152 4.34 -26.50 5.98
CA ILE A 152 4.18 -25.13 5.53
C ILE A 152 4.69 -24.88 4.11
N GLU A 153 5.77 -25.57 3.71
CA GLU A 153 6.42 -25.34 2.40
C GLU A 153 5.49 -25.75 1.25
N SER A 154 4.87 -26.92 1.35
CA SER A 154 3.89 -27.40 0.37
C SER A 154 2.67 -26.48 0.29
N SER A 155 2.17 -26.02 1.44
CA SER A 155 1.02 -25.12 1.49
C SER A 155 1.33 -23.73 0.93
N ILE A 156 2.52 -23.17 1.19
CA ILE A 156 2.95 -21.88 0.60
C ILE A 156 2.98 -22.01 -0.93
N ARG A 157 3.62 -23.07 -1.44
CA ARG A 157 3.77 -23.29 -2.88
C ARG A 157 2.43 -23.35 -3.61
N ASP A 158 1.46 -24.04 -3.02
CA ASP A 158 0.23 -24.38 -3.73
C ASP A 158 -0.92 -23.39 -3.44
N TYR A 159 -0.92 -22.72 -2.28
CA TYR A 159 -2.02 -21.82 -1.89
C TYR A 159 -1.64 -20.33 -1.83
N LEU A 160 -0.39 -19.98 -1.50
CA LEU A 160 0.02 -18.58 -1.33
C LEU A 160 0.80 -18.02 -2.53
N ASN A 161 1.74 -18.80 -3.07
CA ASN A 161 2.56 -18.39 -4.21
C ASN A 161 1.77 -18.04 -5.48
N PRO A 162 0.64 -18.70 -5.82
CA PRO A 162 -0.17 -18.28 -6.96
C PRO A 162 -0.63 -16.82 -6.86
N PHE A 163 -1.02 -16.39 -5.66
CA PHE A 163 -1.39 -15.01 -5.37
C PHE A 163 -0.20 -14.06 -5.38
N LEU A 164 0.90 -14.39 -4.68
CA LEU A 164 2.06 -13.51 -4.59
C LEU A 164 2.81 -13.36 -5.92
N SER A 165 2.83 -14.40 -6.75
CA SER A 165 3.48 -14.36 -8.06
C SER A 165 2.86 -13.33 -9.00
N LYS A 166 1.53 -13.13 -8.90
CA LYS A 166 0.80 -12.11 -9.66
C LYS A 166 1.10 -10.69 -9.20
N LEU A 167 1.39 -10.50 -7.92
CA LEU A 167 1.73 -9.19 -7.33
C LEU A 167 3.21 -8.81 -7.48
N LYS A 168 4.05 -9.70 -8.03
CA LYS A 168 5.50 -9.50 -8.16
C LYS A 168 5.85 -8.28 -9.02
N SER A 169 4.99 -7.89 -9.96
CA SER A 169 5.15 -6.65 -10.74
C SER A 169 5.03 -5.40 -9.86
N SER A 170 4.21 -5.45 -8.81
CA SER A 170 3.92 -4.31 -7.94
C SER A 170 4.85 -4.23 -6.72
N SER A 171 5.06 -5.37 -6.05
CA SER A 171 5.87 -5.48 -4.83
C SER A 171 6.53 -6.86 -4.72
N SER A 172 7.72 -6.90 -4.11
CA SER A 172 8.39 -8.15 -3.74
C SER A 172 7.93 -8.62 -2.35
N PHE A 173 7.84 -9.94 -2.17
CA PHE A 173 7.42 -10.55 -0.92
C PHE A 173 8.48 -11.55 -0.46
N LYS A 174 8.98 -11.39 0.76
CA LYS A 174 9.78 -12.40 1.45
C LYS A 174 8.89 -13.11 2.46
N ILE A 175 9.00 -14.42 2.57
CA ILE A 175 8.19 -15.22 3.50
C ILE A 175 9.13 -15.82 4.53
N THR A 176 8.77 -15.70 5.80
CA THR A 176 9.40 -16.44 6.91
C THR A 176 8.34 -17.30 7.58
N SER A 177 8.78 -18.37 8.24
CA SER A 177 7.90 -19.24 9.01
C SER A 177 8.53 -19.51 10.38
N GLN A 178 7.70 -19.52 11.41
CA GLN A 178 8.09 -19.89 12.76
C GLN A 178 7.00 -20.71 13.45
N ILE A 179 7.42 -21.53 14.42
CA ILE A 179 6.55 -22.36 15.24
C ILE A 179 6.89 -22.07 16.69
N GLN A 180 5.87 -21.70 17.46
CA GLN A 180 5.97 -21.47 18.89
C GLN A 180 4.97 -22.37 19.62
N ASN A 181 5.50 -23.31 20.40
CA ASN A 181 4.70 -24.18 21.25
C ASN A 181 4.73 -23.70 22.70
N ALA A 182 3.72 -24.12 23.46
CA ALA A 182 3.65 -23.92 24.91
C ALA A 182 3.55 -22.47 25.35
N VAL A 183 2.63 -21.72 24.73
CA VAL A 183 2.41 -20.31 25.08
C VAL A 183 1.20 -20.14 26.00
N LYS A 184 1.21 -19.14 26.88
CA LYS A 184 0.08 -18.84 27.75
C LYS A 184 -0.84 -17.79 27.14
N LEU A 185 -2.14 -18.05 27.15
CA LEU A 185 -3.14 -17.05 26.80
C LEU A 185 -3.51 -16.21 28.03
N GLU A 186 -3.28 -14.89 27.95
CA GLU A 186 -3.57 -13.95 29.04
C GLU A 186 -4.96 -13.27 28.92
N ILE A 187 -5.75 -13.66 27.91
CA ILE A 187 -7.05 -13.05 27.62
C ILE A 187 -8.17 -13.82 28.32
N PRO A 188 -9.17 -13.13 28.88
CA PRO A 188 -10.34 -13.79 29.44
C PRO A 188 -11.12 -14.54 28.36
N VAL A 189 -11.31 -15.84 28.59
CA VAL A 189 -12.11 -16.73 27.75
C VAL A 189 -13.49 -16.90 28.36
N ILE A 190 -14.54 -16.71 27.57
CA ILE A 190 -15.92 -16.89 28.00
C ILE A 190 -16.33 -18.34 27.73
N ASN A 191 -16.81 -19.05 28.74
CA ASN A 191 -17.32 -20.41 28.59
C ASN A 191 -18.82 -20.38 28.24
N ASN A 192 -19.13 -20.85 27.04
CA ASN A 192 -20.48 -20.99 26.49
C ASN A 192 -20.82 -22.49 26.41
N ASN A 193 -21.08 -23.11 27.56
CA ASN A 193 -21.55 -24.51 27.73
C ASN A 193 -21.00 -25.50 26.69
N GLY A 194 -19.69 -25.74 26.71
CA GLY A 194 -19.01 -26.70 25.82
C GLY A 194 -18.28 -26.05 24.63
N SER A 195 -18.37 -24.73 24.48
CA SER A 195 -17.55 -23.94 23.57
C SER A 195 -16.95 -22.73 24.29
N PHE A 196 -15.79 -22.28 23.84
CA PHE A 196 -15.10 -21.14 24.41
C PHE A 196 -15.12 -19.99 23.43
N SER A 197 -15.27 -18.75 23.90
CA SER A 197 -15.21 -17.59 23.02
C SER A 197 -14.36 -16.44 23.54
N ILE A 198 -13.70 -15.75 22.61
CA ILE A 198 -12.96 -14.52 22.86
C ILE A 198 -13.62 -13.40 22.08
N GLN A 199 -13.94 -12.32 22.79
CA GLN A 199 -14.47 -11.11 22.16
C GLN A 199 -13.36 -10.43 21.37
N THR A 200 -13.63 -10.13 20.10
CA THR A 200 -12.71 -9.46 19.15
C THR A 200 -12.09 -8.16 19.68
N LYS A 201 -12.81 -7.41 20.53
CA LYS A 201 -12.27 -6.21 21.20
C LYS A 201 -11.06 -6.47 22.10
N ASN A 202 -10.88 -7.70 22.59
CA ASN A 202 -9.77 -8.08 23.44
C ASN A 202 -8.57 -8.61 22.63
N ILE A 203 -8.74 -8.88 21.33
CA ILE A 203 -7.69 -9.44 20.47
C ILE A 203 -6.48 -8.51 20.29
N PRO A 204 -6.59 -7.16 20.29
CA PRO A 204 -5.39 -6.33 20.31
C PRO A 204 -4.47 -6.60 21.51
N ASN A 205 -5.01 -7.03 22.66
CA ASN A 205 -4.20 -7.40 23.84
C ASN A 205 -3.43 -8.72 23.65
N PHE A 206 -3.79 -9.50 22.64
CA PHE A 206 -3.15 -10.78 22.29
C PHE A 206 -1.73 -10.58 21.76
N ILE A 207 -1.55 -9.54 20.93
CA ILE A 207 -0.28 -9.23 20.24
C ILE A 207 0.77 -8.71 21.22
N ASN A 208 0.34 -7.98 22.25
CA ASN A 208 1.24 -7.34 23.23
C ASN A 208 1.73 -8.30 24.32
N SER A 209 1.46 -9.60 24.20
CA SER A 209 1.94 -10.58 25.17
C SER A 209 3.46 -10.73 25.04
N ALA A 210 4.18 -10.58 26.16
CA ALA A 210 5.64 -10.62 26.20
C ALA A 210 6.24 -11.96 25.75
N GLU A 211 5.42 -13.02 25.71
CA GLU A 211 5.84 -14.35 25.26
C GLU A 211 5.89 -14.47 23.72
N TRP A 212 5.22 -13.60 22.96
CA TRP A 212 5.08 -13.75 21.50
C TRP A 212 6.19 -12.98 20.79
N ASN A 213 7.25 -13.67 20.36
CA ASN A 213 8.36 -13.03 19.67
C ASN A 213 8.05 -12.88 18.16
N PHE A 214 7.69 -11.66 17.75
CA PHE A 214 7.46 -11.28 16.35
C PHE A 214 8.63 -10.48 15.74
N ALA A 215 9.83 -10.57 16.33
CA ALA A 215 10.98 -9.78 15.89
C ALA A 215 11.19 -9.86 14.37
N SER A 216 11.13 -8.70 13.71
CA SER A 216 11.46 -8.61 12.28
C SER A 216 12.96 -8.80 12.09
N THR A 217 13.34 -9.66 11.15
CA THR A 217 14.74 -9.80 10.72
C THR A 217 15.22 -8.60 9.90
N GLU A 218 14.30 -7.75 9.41
CA GLU A 218 14.57 -6.55 8.61
C GLU A 218 13.78 -5.34 9.16
N PRO A 219 14.41 -4.44 9.93
CA PRO A 219 13.69 -3.33 10.62
C PRO A 219 13.07 -2.30 9.67
N THR A 220 13.65 -2.12 8.48
CA THR A 220 13.24 -1.10 7.50
C THR A 220 12.16 -1.59 6.54
N VAL A 221 11.78 -2.87 6.62
CA VAL A 221 10.81 -3.49 5.71
C VAL A 221 9.50 -3.74 6.46
N PRO A 222 8.35 -3.28 5.94
CA PRO A 222 7.08 -3.52 6.59
C PRO A 222 6.77 -5.02 6.64
N SER A 223 6.44 -5.49 7.85
CA SER A 223 6.11 -6.89 8.11
C SER A 223 4.60 -7.11 8.23
N ILE A 224 4.10 -8.18 7.63
CA ILE A 224 2.73 -8.67 7.73
C ILE A 224 2.75 -9.95 8.55
N GLN A 225 2.02 -9.97 9.67
CA GLN A 225 1.98 -11.10 10.58
C GLN A 225 0.75 -11.96 10.31
N LEU A 226 0.94 -13.23 9.94
CA LEU A 226 -0.14 -14.17 9.70
C LEU A 226 -0.01 -15.32 10.69
N VAL A 227 -0.90 -15.33 11.68
CA VAL A 227 -0.80 -16.20 12.85
C VAL A 227 -1.88 -17.26 12.83
N VAL A 228 -1.48 -18.52 12.99
CA VAL A 228 -2.39 -19.62 13.30
C VAL A 228 -2.29 -19.91 14.79
N PHE A 229 -3.37 -19.67 15.52
CA PHE A 229 -3.44 -19.95 16.95
C PHE A 229 -4.19 -21.25 17.20
N ILE A 230 -3.60 -22.13 18.00
CA ILE A 230 -4.19 -23.40 18.42
C ILE A 230 -4.45 -23.34 19.93
N PRO A 231 -5.71 -23.39 20.40
CA PRO A 231 -6.03 -23.39 21.83
C PRO A 231 -5.61 -24.69 22.51
N LYS A 232 -5.46 -24.70 23.84
CA LYS A 232 -5.22 -25.94 24.60
C LYS A 232 -6.46 -26.85 24.62
N LYS A 233 -6.28 -28.14 24.91
CA LYS A 233 -7.40 -29.10 24.93
C LYS A 233 -8.57 -28.65 25.82
N SER A 234 -8.27 -28.01 26.96
CA SER A 234 -9.31 -27.54 27.91
C SER A 234 -10.07 -26.30 27.45
N THR A 235 -9.59 -25.56 26.46
CA THR A 235 -10.23 -24.35 25.90
C THR A 235 -10.66 -24.53 24.44
N SER A 236 -10.60 -25.77 23.93
CA SER A 236 -11.04 -26.13 22.59
C SER A 236 -12.46 -26.70 22.62
N PRO A 237 -13.36 -26.34 21.69
CA PRO A 237 -13.16 -25.40 20.58
C PRO A 237 -13.26 -23.93 21.03
N LEU A 238 -12.38 -23.09 20.48
CA LEU A 238 -12.31 -21.66 20.72
C LEU A 238 -12.84 -20.87 19.51
N PHE A 239 -13.79 -19.98 19.75
CA PHE A 239 -14.42 -19.14 18.73
C PHE A 239 -14.18 -17.65 18.97
N LEU A 240 -13.89 -16.91 17.90
CA LEU A 240 -13.85 -15.45 17.96
C LEU A 240 -15.27 -14.91 17.84
N SER A 241 -15.69 -14.06 18.78
CA SER A 241 -17.02 -13.44 18.79
C SER A 241 -16.95 -11.94 18.56
N ASN A 242 -17.87 -11.41 17.76
CA ASN A 242 -18.01 -9.98 17.54
C ASN A 242 -18.57 -9.28 18.80
N SER A 243 -18.57 -7.95 18.81
CA SER A 243 -19.18 -7.13 19.88
C SER A 243 -20.62 -7.54 20.20
N ASP A 244 -21.32 -8.07 19.20
CA ASP A 244 -22.73 -8.45 19.28
C ASP A 244 -22.93 -9.90 19.77
N GLY A 245 -21.85 -10.58 20.19
CA GLY A 245 -21.88 -11.95 20.71
C GLY A 245 -22.02 -13.05 19.66
N LYS A 246 -22.16 -12.70 18.37
CA LYS A 246 -22.15 -13.66 17.27
C LYS A 246 -20.74 -14.16 16.98
N ASN A 247 -20.60 -15.46 16.74
CA ASN A 247 -19.34 -16.07 16.34
C ASN A 247 -18.94 -15.63 14.93
N SER A 248 -17.64 -15.43 14.71
CA SER A 248 -17.03 -15.18 13.42
C SER A 248 -17.17 -16.41 12.51
N GLU A 249 -17.67 -16.22 11.29
CA GLU A 249 -17.90 -17.30 10.33
C GLU A 249 -16.60 -18.04 9.95
N THR A 250 -15.49 -17.31 9.88
CA THR A 250 -14.17 -17.85 9.48
C THR A 250 -13.24 -18.12 10.65
N ASN A 251 -13.71 -17.88 11.88
CA ASN A 251 -12.91 -17.94 13.11
C ASN A 251 -11.57 -17.16 13.02
N SER A 252 -11.59 -16.03 12.31
CA SER A 252 -10.42 -15.21 12.04
C SER A 252 -10.65 -13.73 12.39
N PHE A 253 -9.57 -13.01 12.61
CA PHE A 253 -9.57 -11.57 12.88
C PHE A 253 -8.42 -10.89 12.15
N LEU A 254 -8.67 -9.69 11.62
CA LEU A 254 -7.71 -8.88 10.89
C LEU A 254 -7.39 -7.62 11.67
N LEU A 255 -6.11 -7.42 11.99
CA LEU A 255 -5.59 -6.26 12.68
C LEU A 255 -5.04 -5.26 11.67
N PRO A 256 -5.52 -4.01 11.68
CA PRO A 256 -5.04 -2.96 10.79
C PRO A 256 -3.53 -2.76 10.87
N GLN A 257 -2.86 -2.65 9.72
CA GLN A 257 -1.41 -2.44 9.58
C GLN A 257 -0.48 -3.50 10.19
N TRP A 258 -1.04 -4.57 10.77
CA TRP A 258 -0.26 -5.62 11.43
C TRP A 258 -0.37 -6.94 10.70
N GLY A 259 -1.60 -7.41 10.44
CA GLY A 259 -1.82 -8.73 9.87
C GLY A 259 -3.03 -9.44 10.44
N GLY A 260 -3.09 -10.77 10.31
CA GLY A 260 -4.28 -11.55 10.63
C GLY A 260 -4.00 -12.72 11.56
N ILE A 261 -5.03 -13.09 12.32
CA ILE A 261 -5.02 -14.24 13.23
C ILE A 261 -6.13 -15.18 12.79
N TYR A 262 -5.82 -16.47 12.72
CA TYR A 262 -6.76 -17.55 12.48
C TYR A 262 -6.73 -18.50 13.67
N VAL A 263 -7.88 -18.77 14.28
CA VAL A 263 -7.97 -19.73 15.39
C VAL A 263 -8.33 -21.11 14.82
N TYR A 264 -7.36 -22.02 14.84
CA TYR A 264 -7.52 -23.40 14.38
C TYR A 264 -7.92 -24.30 15.55
N ASN A 265 -9.07 -24.93 15.44
CA ASN A 265 -9.58 -25.88 16.43
C ASN A 265 -9.29 -27.32 15.97
N PRO A 266 -8.21 -27.96 16.44
CA PRO A 266 -7.89 -29.33 16.07
C PRO A 266 -8.88 -30.33 16.68
N ASP A 267 -9.16 -31.40 15.95
CA ASP A 267 -9.79 -32.58 16.52
C ASP A 267 -8.77 -33.39 17.33
N TYR A 268 -8.64 -33.05 18.62
CA TYR A 268 -7.73 -33.73 19.54
C TYR A 268 -7.97 -35.25 19.61
N ASN A 269 -9.19 -35.73 19.38
CA ASN A 269 -9.49 -37.16 19.44
C ASN A 269 -8.87 -37.92 18.25
N LYS A 270 -8.78 -37.28 17.08
CA LYS A 270 -8.09 -37.82 15.90
C LYS A 270 -6.58 -37.94 16.15
N TYR A 271 -5.99 -36.93 16.79
CA TYR A 271 -4.54 -36.87 17.02
C TYR A 271 -4.03 -37.68 18.21
N GLU A 272 -4.90 -38.01 19.18
CA GLU A 272 -4.58 -38.93 20.27
C GLU A 272 -4.52 -40.40 19.83
N LYS A 273 -5.30 -40.78 18.81
CA LYS A 273 -5.29 -42.13 18.22
C LYS A 273 -4.06 -42.41 17.35
N SER A 274 -3.36 -41.37 16.90
CA SER A 274 -2.07 -41.46 16.21
C SER A 274 -0.96 -41.68 17.23
N THR A 275 -0.78 -42.94 17.64
CA THR A 275 0.15 -43.38 18.69
C THR A 275 1.52 -43.68 18.11
N THR A 276 2.48 -42.76 18.31
CA THR A 276 3.93 -42.96 18.58
C THR A 276 4.70 -41.64 18.50
N ASP A 277 4.25 -40.68 17.69
CA ASP A 277 4.97 -39.42 17.45
C ASP A 277 4.63 -38.34 18.51
N PRO A 278 5.63 -37.71 19.17
CA PRO A 278 5.41 -36.60 20.10
C PRO A 278 4.91 -35.31 19.44
N LYS A 279 4.98 -35.21 18.10
CA LYS A 279 4.54 -34.03 17.34
C LYS A 279 3.32 -34.33 16.48
N ILE A 280 2.35 -33.42 16.46
CA ILE A 280 1.20 -33.45 15.55
C ILE A 280 1.55 -32.58 14.34
N LYS A 281 1.65 -33.18 13.16
CA LYS A 281 1.92 -32.45 11.92
C LYS A 281 0.63 -32.16 11.17
N LEU A 282 0.31 -30.88 10.97
CA LEU A 282 -0.80 -30.43 10.13
C LEU A 282 -0.48 -30.69 8.66
N SER A 283 -1.38 -31.38 7.97
CA SER A 283 -1.26 -31.66 6.55
C SER A 283 -1.58 -30.43 5.70
N LYS A 284 -1.22 -30.48 4.43
CA LYS A 284 -1.57 -29.44 3.46
C LYS A 284 -3.09 -29.23 3.39
N GLU A 285 -3.87 -30.30 3.45
CA GLU A 285 -5.33 -30.27 3.41
C GLU A 285 -5.92 -29.58 4.64
N ASP A 286 -5.33 -29.80 5.83
CA ASP A 286 -5.72 -29.13 7.07
C ASP A 286 -5.45 -27.62 7.02
N LEU A 287 -4.40 -27.20 6.29
CA LEU A 287 -3.99 -25.80 6.13
C LEU A 287 -4.75 -25.07 5.02
N LYS A 288 -5.43 -25.77 4.10
CA LYS A 288 -6.20 -25.14 3.02
C LYS A 288 -7.16 -24.03 3.50
N PRO A 289 -8.06 -24.26 4.48
CA PRO A 289 -8.97 -23.21 4.95
C PRO A 289 -8.23 -22.03 5.61
N VAL A 290 -7.07 -22.29 6.22
CA VAL A 290 -6.22 -21.24 6.81
C VAL A 290 -5.69 -20.32 5.72
N PHE A 291 -5.15 -20.89 4.64
CA PHE A 291 -4.59 -20.10 3.54
C PHE A 291 -5.66 -19.36 2.73
N GLU A 292 -6.87 -19.91 2.58
CA GLU A 292 -8.01 -19.18 1.98
C GLU A 292 -8.34 -17.90 2.75
N VAL A 293 -8.32 -17.96 4.08
CA VAL A 293 -8.49 -16.80 4.94
C VAL A 293 -7.30 -15.85 4.84
N PHE A 294 -6.06 -16.36 4.86
CA PHE A 294 -4.86 -15.53 4.75
C PHE A 294 -4.78 -14.77 3.42
N VAL A 295 -5.13 -15.39 2.30
CA VAL A 295 -5.22 -14.70 1.00
C VAL A 295 -6.29 -13.60 1.07
N THR A 296 -7.44 -13.88 1.67
CA THR A 296 -8.51 -12.87 1.86
C THR A 296 -8.05 -11.70 2.73
N GLN A 297 -7.30 -11.97 3.81
CA GLN A 297 -6.74 -10.96 4.69
C GLN A 297 -5.65 -10.14 3.98
N LEU A 298 -4.76 -10.79 3.24
CA LEU A 298 -3.74 -10.11 2.43
C LEU A 298 -4.36 -9.19 1.38
N ARG A 299 -5.42 -9.63 0.69
CA ARG A 299 -6.20 -8.80 -0.24
C ARG A 299 -6.71 -7.53 0.44
N LYS A 300 -7.24 -7.64 1.67
CA LYS A 300 -7.69 -6.48 2.44
C LYS A 300 -6.53 -5.56 2.82
N LEU A 301 -5.41 -6.10 3.29
CA LEU A 301 -4.23 -5.34 3.72
C LEU A 301 -3.56 -4.56 2.58
N ILE A 302 -3.47 -5.15 1.38
CA ILE A 302 -2.96 -4.42 0.19
C ILE A 302 -4.00 -3.44 -0.40
N GLY A 303 -5.22 -3.43 0.14
CA GLY A 303 -6.25 -2.47 -0.22
C GLY A 303 -7.13 -2.86 -1.41
N LEU A 304 -7.33 -4.17 -1.61
CA LEU A 304 -8.35 -4.74 -2.50
C LEU A 304 -9.67 -5.07 -1.78
N GLY A 305 -9.79 -4.82 -0.47
CA GLY A 305 -10.93 -5.27 0.34
C GLY A 305 -12.32 -4.87 -0.21
N ASP A 306 -12.44 -3.67 -0.77
CA ASP A 306 -13.70 -3.12 -1.30
C ASP A 306 -13.70 -2.95 -2.83
N TYR A 307 -12.68 -3.46 -3.53
CA TYR A 307 -12.59 -3.37 -4.97
C TYR A 307 -13.19 -4.63 -5.59
N SER A 308 -14.47 -4.57 -5.94
CA SER A 308 -15.11 -5.56 -6.81
C SER A 308 -15.67 -4.85 -8.03
N LEU A 309 -15.13 -5.19 -9.21
CA LEU A 309 -15.63 -4.65 -10.47
C LEU A 309 -17.03 -5.22 -10.78
N GLU A 310 -17.25 -6.49 -10.42
CA GLU A 310 -18.49 -7.26 -10.65
C GLU A 310 -19.72 -6.58 -10.07
N SER A 311 -19.65 -6.11 -8.82
CA SER A 311 -20.78 -5.47 -8.16
C SER A 311 -21.12 -4.07 -8.70
N SER A 312 -20.23 -3.49 -9.51
CA SER A 312 -20.36 -2.11 -9.99
C SER A 312 -20.87 -2.01 -11.43
N ILE A 313 -20.74 -3.09 -12.19
CA ILE A 313 -21.22 -3.17 -13.58
C ILE A 313 -22.63 -3.75 -13.55
N SER A 314 -23.56 -3.01 -12.95
CA SER A 314 -24.99 -3.16 -13.23
C SER A 314 -25.30 -2.30 -14.44
N LEU A 315 -24.89 -2.77 -15.61
CA LEU A 315 -25.49 -2.30 -16.84
C LEU A 315 -26.89 -2.91 -16.85
N ASP A 316 -27.90 -2.10 -16.56
CA ASP A 316 -29.29 -2.42 -16.88
C ASP A 316 -29.30 -3.09 -18.26
N ASN A 317 -30.03 -4.20 -18.39
CA ASN A 317 -30.26 -4.96 -19.62
C ASN A 317 -30.88 -4.04 -20.70
N LEU A 318 -30.11 -3.08 -21.21
CA LEU A 318 -30.50 -2.11 -22.18
C LEU A 318 -30.26 -2.76 -23.54
N ASN A 319 -31.32 -3.46 -23.94
CA ASN A 319 -31.61 -4.09 -25.22
C ASN A 319 -31.22 -5.57 -25.30
N ASN A 320 -32.21 -6.41 -25.65
CA ASN A 320 -32.10 -7.87 -25.89
C ASN A 320 -31.01 -8.29 -26.92
N GLU A 321 -30.30 -7.33 -27.49
CA GLU A 321 -29.24 -7.52 -28.48
C GLU A 321 -27.86 -7.78 -27.86
N LEU A 322 -27.65 -7.55 -26.56
CA LEU A 322 -26.32 -7.65 -25.94
C LEU A 322 -26.29 -8.64 -24.77
N LYS A 323 -25.35 -9.59 -24.82
CA LYS A 323 -25.07 -10.56 -23.75
C LYS A 323 -23.70 -10.25 -23.12
N LEU A 324 -23.70 -9.80 -21.87
CA LEU A 324 -22.46 -9.62 -21.08
C LEU A 324 -22.11 -10.92 -20.36
N ASP A 325 -20.86 -11.34 -20.50
CA ASP A 325 -20.30 -12.49 -19.79
C ASP A 325 -19.00 -12.03 -19.14
N LEU A 326 -19.11 -11.66 -17.86
CA LEU A 326 -18.08 -10.97 -17.12
C LEU A 326 -17.35 -11.95 -16.21
N ASN A 327 -16.21 -12.49 -16.65
CA ASN A 327 -15.36 -13.34 -15.82
C ASN A 327 -14.12 -12.56 -15.37
N PHE A 328 -14.21 -11.99 -14.16
CA PHE A 328 -13.08 -11.27 -13.56
C PHE A 328 -12.27 -12.15 -12.63
N ALA A 329 -12.87 -13.18 -12.02
CA ALA A 329 -12.19 -14.08 -11.11
C ALA A 329 -11.19 -15.03 -11.83
N ASP A 330 -9.93 -15.00 -11.41
CA ASP A 330 -8.95 -16.03 -11.74
C ASP A 330 -9.02 -17.14 -10.68
N ILE A 331 -9.66 -18.27 -11.02
CA ILE A 331 -10.07 -19.33 -10.07
C ILE A 331 -8.87 -20.01 -9.37
N GLY A 332 -7.63 -19.78 -9.82
CA GLY A 332 -6.43 -20.37 -9.22
C GLY A 332 -5.49 -19.40 -8.49
N THR A 333 -5.59 -18.09 -8.72
CA THR A 333 -4.57 -17.12 -8.23
C THR A 333 -5.11 -16.16 -7.18
N GLY A 334 -6.43 -16.06 -7.04
CA GLY A 334 -7.07 -15.22 -6.02
C GLY A 334 -6.99 -13.72 -6.29
N ILE A 335 -6.48 -13.30 -7.47
CA ILE A 335 -6.40 -11.90 -7.90
C ILE A 335 -6.54 -11.78 -9.42
N SER A 336 -7.34 -10.81 -9.86
CA SER A 336 -7.60 -10.53 -11.28
C SER A 336 -6.63 -9.49 -11.87
N PHE A 337 -6.51 -9.46 -13.20
CA PHE A 337 -5.79 -8.40 -13.91
C PHE A 337 -6.24 -6.99 -13.51
N TRP A 338 -7.55 -6.78 -13.40
CA TRP A 338 -8.13 -5.47 -13.10
C TRP A 338 -7.79 -4.99 -11.68
N GLU A 339 -7.73 -5.92 -10.72
CA GLU A 339 -7.27 -5.65 -9.36
C GLU A 339 -5.79 -5.26 -9.31
N ILE A 340 -4.93 -5.97 -10.04
CA ILE A 340 -3.48 -5.66 -10.10
C ILE A 340 -3.28 -4.26 -10.69
N ARG A 341 -3.88 -3.99 -11.85
CA ARG A 341 -3.80 -2.69 -12.52
C ARG A 341 -4.29 -1.55 -11.62
N PHE A 342 -5.41 -1.77 -10.93
CA PHE A 342 -5.93 -0.79 -9.97
C PHE A 342 -4.93 -0.53 -8.83
N LEU A 343 -4.30 -1.57 -8.28
CA LEU A 343 -3.28 -1.44 -7.25
C LEU A 343 -2.06 -0.66 -7.73
N GLU A 344 -1.53 -1.01 -8.90
CA GLU A 344 -0.35 -0.34 -9.48
C GLU A 344 -0.62 1.14 -9.73
N THR A 345 -1.82 1.45 -10.25
CA THR A 345 -2.28 2.83 -10.41
C THR A 345 -2.41 3.54 -9.08
N LYS A 346 -3.10 2.93 -8.11
CA LYS A 346 -3.31 3.49 -6.76
C LYS A 346 -1.99 3.82 -6.09
N TYR A 347 -1.04 2.89 -6.11
CA TYR A 347 0.29 3.07 -5.52
C TYR A 347 1.11 4.12 -6.25
N SER A 348 1.06 4.15 -7.58
CA SER A 348 1.76 5.17 -8.37
C SER A 348 1.30 6.58 -8.02
N ILE A 349 -0.03 6.80 -7.99
CA ILE A 349 -0.63 8.08 -7.62
C ILE A 349 -0.25 8.45 -6.17
N SER A 350 -0.36 7.49 -5.25
CA SER A 350 -0.03 7.70 -3.84
C SER A 350 1.44 8.10 -3.65
N ASN A 351 2.37 7.42 -4.33
CA ASN A 351 3.79 7.72 -4.27
C ASN A 351 4.11 9.11 -4.81
N ILE A 352 3.50 9.51 -5.94
CA ILE A 352 3.66 10.84 -6.52
C ILE A 352 3.19 11.92 -5.53
N ILE A 353 1.98 11.77 -4.97
CA ILE A 353 1.42 12.73 -4.03
C ILE A 353 2.30 12.84 -2.77
N GLN A 354 2.73 11.70 -2.22
CA GLN A 354 3.59 11.69 -1.03
C GLN A 354 4.96 12.32 -1.30
N SER A 355 5.57 12.05 -2.46
CA SER A 355 6.83 12.69 -2.87
C SER A 355 6.68 14.22 -2.95
N ILE A 356 5.61 14.72 -3.58
CA ILE A 356 5.32 16.15 -3.65
C ILE A 356 5.08 16.75 -2.26
N ASP A 357 4.26 16.11 -1.42
CA ASP A 357 3.95 16.57 -0.07
C ASP A 357 5.24 16.64 0.80
N LEU A 358 6.16 15.68 0.65
CA LEU A 358 7.46 15.67 1.33
C LEU A 358 8.39 16.78 0.85
N LEU A 359 8.51 16.99 -0.46
CA LEU A 359 9.34 18.05 -1.03
C LEU A 359 8.83 19.44 -0.66
N LEU A 360 7.51 19.66 -0.67
CA LEU A 360 6.90 20.92 -0.20
C LEU A 360 7.12 21.12 1.30
N SER A 361 7.09 20.04 2.09
CA SER A 361 7.38 20.11 3.52
C SER A 361 8.85 20.44 3.78
N LEU A 362 9.77 19.92 2.96
CA LEU A 362 11.20 20.23 3.00
C LEU A 362 11.47 21.70 2.64
N ASP A 363 10.83 22.21 1.58
CA ASP A 363 10.91 23.62 1.18
C ASP A 363 10.42 24.56 2.29
N LYS A 364 9.29 24.20 2.93
CA LYS A 364 8.77 24.95 4.07
C LYS A 364 9.72 24.90 5.28
N LEU A 365 10.29 23.74 5.59
CA LEU A 365 11.22 23.56 6.69
C LEU A 365 12.49 24.39 6.48
N THR A 366 13.09 24.34 5.28
CA THR A 366 14.28 25.12 4.92
C THR A 366 14.01 26.63 4.93
N SER A 367 12.85 27.07 4.43
CA SER A 367 12.45 28.49 4.45
C SER A 367 12.18 29.03 5.87
N SER A 368 11.72 28.18 6.79
CA SER A 368 11.41 28.60 8.16
C SER A 368 12.61 28.61 9.11
N MET A 369 13.72 27.98 8.73
CA MET A 369 14.89 27.80 9.56
C MET A 369 16.15 28.19 8.78
N GLU A 370 16.42 29.50 8.72
CA GLU A 370 17.52 30.10 7.93
C GLU A 370 18.92 29.55 8.26
N SER A 371 19.09 28.85 9.39
CA SER A 371 20.37 28.29 9.84
C SER A 371 20.59 26.80 9.50
N ILE A 372 19.69 26.14 8.75
CA ILE A 372 19.91 24.76 8.32
C ILE A 372 20.99 24.72 7.23
N VAL A 373 22.06 23.96 7.45
CA VAL A 373 23.06 23.65 6.41
C VAL A 373 22.59 22.41 5.65
N ILE A 374 22.27 22.61 4.37
CA ILE A 374 21.87 21.54 3.46
C ILE A 374 23.14 20.90 2.89
N LEU A 375 23.34 19.62 3.17
CA LEU A 375 24.46 18.84 2.63
C LEU A 375 24.22 18.47 1.15
N ASP A 376 25.29 18.31 0.37
CA ASP A 376 25.23 17.95 -1.05
C ASP A 376 24.46 16.64 -1.30
N LYS A 377 24.50 15.69 -0.37
CA LYS A 377 23.71 14.45 -0.45
C LYS A 377 22.20 14.70 -0.47
N ILE A 378 21.72 15.69 0.28
CA ILE A 378 20.30 16.03 0.36
C ILE A 378 19.89 16.71 -0.94
N LYS A 379 20.73 17.62 -1.44
CA LYS A 379 20.54 18.23 -2.75
C LYS A 379 20.44 17.16 -3.85
N PHE A 380 21.35 16.19 -3.87
CA PHE A 380 21.31 15.08 -4.81
C PHE A 380 19.98 14.30 -4.73
N PHE A 381 19.52 13.94 -3.53
CA PHE A 381 18.23 13.25 -3.36
C PHE A 381 17.03 14.07 -3.84
N VAL A 382 17.03 15.39 -3.60
CA VAL A 382 15.97 16.30 -4.06
C VAL A 382 16.00 16.42 -5.58
N ASP A 383 17.16 16.65 -6.18
CA ASP A 383 17.34 16.80 -7.63
C ASP A 383 16.90 15.52 -8.36
N GLU A 384 17.33 14.35 -7.90
CA GLU A 384 16.93 13.05 -8.45
C GLU A 384 15.44 12.76 -8.25
N SER A 385 14.88 13.12 -7.09
CA SER A 385 13.43 12.98 -6.86
C SER A 385 12.62 13.83 -7.83
N LEU A 386 13.03 15.09 -8.05
CA LEU A 386 12.39 16.00 -9.01
C LEU A 386 12.56 15.51 -10.44
N ALA A 387 13.72 15.00 -10.82
CA ALA A 387 13.96 14.42 -12.13
C ALA A 387 13.04 13.22 -12.40
N ASN A 388 12.83 12.33 -11.41
CA ASN A 388 11.90 11.22 -11.53
C ASN A 388 10.43 11.68 -11.65
N LEU A 389 10.02 12.69 -10.88
CA LEU A 389 8.67 13.29 -11.02
C LEU A 389 8.47 13.96 -12.38
N GLU A 390 9.49 14.63 -12.90
CA GLU A 390 9.46 15.26 -14.20
C GLU A 390 9.42 14.23 -15.34
N ALA A 391 10.18 13.15 -15.20
CA ALA A 391 10.12 12.01 -16.12
C ALA A 391 8.71 11.40 -16.15
N LEU A 392 8.05 11.25 -15.00
CA LEU A 392 6.66 10.81 -14.91
C LEU A 392 5.69 11.81 -15.57
N ARG A 393 5.94 13.12 -15.45
CA ARG A 393 5.13 14.16 -16.08
C ARG A 393 5.26 14.13 -17.60
N ILE A 394 6.48 14.05 -18.13
CA ILE A 394 6.77 13.99 -19.58
C ILE A 394 6.20 12.71 -20.17
N ALA A 395 6.43 11.57 -19.50
CA ALA A 395 5.86 10.29 -19.85
C ALA A 395 4.35 10.31 -20.04
N HIS A 396 3.67 11.07 -19.17
CA HIS A 396 2.23 11.22 -19.21
C HIS A 396 1.75 12.18 -20.30
N ALA A 397 2.57 13.17 -20.65
CA ALA A 397 2.26 14.17 -21.67
C ALA A 397 2.47 13.65 -23.10
N ASP A 398 3.56 12.90 -23.34
CA ASP A 398 3.95 12.44 -24.68
C ASP A 398 3.23 11.15 -25.11
N ASN A 399 2.42 10.55 -24.23
CA ASN A 399 2.01 9.13 -24.33
C ASN A 399 3.21 8.17 -24.53
N SER A 400 4.44 8.66 -24.34
CA SER A 400 5.70 7.95 -24.54
C SER A 400 6.15 7.41 -23.18
N GLN A 401 6.29 6.10 -23.10
CA GLN A 401 6.13 5.38 -21.85
C GLN A 401 7.44 5.26 -21.06
N PRO A 402 7.43 5.43 -19.73
CA PRO A 402 8.31 4.67 -18.88
C PRO A 402 7.75 3.25 -18.86
N SER A 403 8.63 2.27 -19.06
CA SER A 403 8.30 0.84 -19.01
C SER A 403 7.75 0.42 -17.64
N ASN A 404 7.84 1.28 -16.61
CA ASN A 404 7.46 0.95 -15.23
C ASN A 404 7.10 2.19 -14.38
N ILE A 405 5.89 2.74 -14.55
CA ILE A 405 5.41 3.96 -13.83
C ILE A 405 5.50 3.80 -12.31
N LEU A 406 5.08 2.65 -11.80
CA LEU A 406 5.10 2.36 -10.37
C LEU A 406 6.51 2.43 -9.81
N LEU A 407 7.49 1.83 -10.47
CA LEU A 407 8.89 1.84 -10.03
C LEU A 407 9.45 3.26 -9.97
N VAL A 408 9.24 4.07 -11.02
CA VAL A 408 9.74 5.46 -11.06
C VAL A 408 9.07 6.30 -9.97
N SER A 409 7.76 6.12 -9.75
CA SER A 409 7.04 6.81 -8.67
C SER A 409 7.56 6.40 -7.28
N ALA A 410 7.86 5.12 -7.10
CA ALA A 410 8.40 4.58 -5.86
C ALA A 410 9.80 5.13 -5.57
N LEU A 411 10.65 5.25 -6.60
CA LEU A 411 11.97 5.87 -6.48
C LEU A 411 11.85 7.36 -6.10
N ALA A 412 10.96 8.12 -6.74
CA ALA A 412 10.71 9.51 -6.37
C ALA A 412 10.25 9.66 -4.90
N LYS A 413 9.32 8.80 -4.45
CA LYS A 413 8.89 8.79 -3.03
C LYS A 413 10.07 8.46 -2.11
N LYS A 414 10.86 7.44 -2.45
CA LYS A 414 12.00 7.00 -1.63
C LYS A 414 13.03 8.12 -1.48
N LEU A 415 13.46 8.74 -2.57
CA LEU A 415 14.45 9.82 -2.56
C LEU A 415 13.95 11.06 -1.79
N ALA A 416 12.69 11.46 -2.00
CA ALA A 416 12.09 12.55 -1.22
C ALA A 416 12.04 12.23 0.28
N SER A 417 11.74 10.98 0.65
CA SER A 417 11.73 10.50 2.02
C SER A 417 13.13 10.49 2.64
N GLU A 418 14.14 10.00 1.90
CA GLU A 418 15.54 9.99 2.34
C GLU A 418 16.07 11.41 2.55
N ALA A 419 15.70 12.37 1.69
CA ALA A 419 16.04 13.78 1.87
C ALA A 419 15.39 14.40 3.11
N PHE A 420 14.09 14.17 3.32
CA PHE A 420 13.33 14.79 4.40
C PHE A 420 13.68 14.22 5.79
N PHE A 421 13.87 12.91 5.90
CA PHE A 421 14.15 12.23 7.17
C PHE A 421 15.65 12.02 7.44
N ASP A 422 16.55 12.63 6.67
CA ASP A 422 17.98 12.48 6.90
C ASP A 422 18.37 12.99 8.30
N PRO A 423 19.17 12.23 9.08
CA PRO A 423 19.60 12.64 10.41
C PRO A 423 20.27 14.03 10.46
N SER A 424 20.96 14.46 9.38
CA SER A 424 21.59 15.78 9.35
C SER A 424 20.57 16.92 9.36
N MET A 425 19.38 16.73 8.77
CA MET A 425 18.30 17.73 8.79
C MET A 425 17.74 17.91 10.20
N VAL A 426 17.66 16.83 10.99
CA VAL A 426 17.14 16.86 12.36
C VAL A 426 18.20 17.35 13.37
N SER A 427 19.46 16.99 13.17
CA SER A 427 20.56 17.32 14.10
C SER A 427 20.79 18.83 14.29
N MET A 428 20.46 19.66 13.29
CA MET A 428 20.62 21.12 13.38
C MET A 428 19.53 21.79 14.20
N LEU A 429 18.40 21.12 14.45
CA LEU A 429 17.39 21.57 15.41
C LEU A 429 17.91 21.59 16.84
N TYR A 430 18.93 20.78 17.15
CA TYR A 430 19.49 20.64 18.49
C TYR A 430 20.59 21.66 18.83
N PHE A 431 21.08 22.44 17.86
CA PHE A 431 22.01 23.55 18.12
C PHE A 431 21.53 24.89 17.53
N PRO A 432 20.38 25.43 17.99
CA PRO A 432 19.97 26.80 17.69
C PRO A 432 21.08 27.81 18.00
N THR A 433 21.08 28.92 17.27
CA THR A 433 22.03 30.02 17.49
C THR A 433 21.97 30.53 18.94
N GLU A 434 20.82 30.46 19.60
CA GLU A 434 20.64 30.78 21.02
C GLU A 434 21.51 29.90 21.93
N HIS A 435 21.62 28.61 21.65
CA HIS A 435 22.49 27.71 22.40
C HIS A 435 23.97 27.98 22.11
N LYS A 436 24.32 28.38 20.88
CA LYS A 436 25.68 28.88 20.58
C LYS A 436 25.98 30.12 21.42
N TYR A 437 25.10 31.11 21.47
CA TYR A 437 25.29 32.29 22.32
C TYR A 437 25.35 31.90 23.81
N ALA A 438 24.48 31.01 24.30
CA ALA A 438 24.51 30.58 25.70
C ALA A 438 25.83 29.89 26.10
N ILE A 439 26.48 29.18 25.19
CA ILE A 439 27.78 28.53 25.43
C ILE A 439 28.94 29.53 25.31
N TYR A 440 28.93 30.37 24.28
CA TYR A 440 30.05 31.25 23.97
C TYR A 440 30.04 32.56 24.78
N LEU A 441 28.87 33.07 25.16
CA LEU A 441 28.75 34.35 25.86
C LEU A 441 29.41 34.32 27.24
N PRO A 442 29.23 33.30 28.12
CA PRO A 442 29.99 33.21 29.37
C PRO A 442 31.52 33.16 29.19
N TYR A 443 32.00 32.58 28.09
CA TYR A 443 33.43 32.47 27.80
C TYR A 443 34.02 33.79 27.28
N PHE A 444 33.35 34.45 26.33
CA PHE A 444 33.87 35.67 25.70
C PHE A 444 33.51 36.96 26.45
N PHE A 445 32.41 36.98 27.19
CA PHE A 445 31.92 38.18 27.88
C PHE A 445 32.92 38.74 28.90
N PRO A 446 33.59 37.93 29.76
CA PRO A 446 34.62 38.44 30.67
C PRO A 446 35.83 39.03 29.94
N ALA A 447 36.21 38.48 28.78
CA ALA A 447 37.30 39.02 27.97
C ALA A 447 36.89 40.30 27.22
N MET A 448 35.60 40.43 26.86
CA MET A 448 35.10 41.57 26.11
C MET A 448 34.98 42.84 26.97
N ILE A 449 34.65 42.69 28.27
CA ILE A 449 34.46 43.82 29.19
C ILE A 449 35.71 44.72 29.29
N PRO A 450 36.93 44.21 29.59
CA PRO A 450 38.12 45.04 29.68
C PRO A 450 38.42 45.79 28.38
N VAL A 451 38.25 45.13 27.23
CA VAL A 451 38.48 45.74 25.90
C VAL A 451 37.53 46.90 25.67
N LEU A 452 36.24 46.74 26.00
CA LEU A 452 35.25 47.81 25.90
C LEU A 452 35.54 48.97 26.85
N VAL A 453 35.95 48.68 28.09
CA VAL A 453 36.31 49.73 29.07
C VAL A 453 37.52 50.53 28.59
N CYS A 454 38.56 49.85 28.09
CA CYS A 454 39.73 50.51 27.51
C CYS A 454 39.35 51.38 26.29
N ALA A 455 38.52 50.85 25.38
CA ALA A 455 38.06 51.60 24.21
C ALA A 455 37.25 52.85 24.59
N ILE A 456 36.36 52.75 25.58
CA ILE A 456 35.58 53.87 26.10
C ILE A 456 36.50 54.90 26.79
N GLY A 457 37.50 54.44 27.53
CA GLY A 457 38.52 55.29 28.16
C GLY A 457 39.27 56.14 27.14
N ILE A 458 39.81 55.49 26.12
CA ILE A 458 40.52 56.15 25.00
C ILE A 458 39.59 57.14 24.29
N TYR A 459 38.33 56.76 24.04
CA TYR A 459 37.36 57.64 23.38
C TYR A 459 37.04 58.89 24.22
N LYS A 460 36.90 58.74 25.55
CA LYS A 460 36.66 59.87 26.46
C LYS A 460 37.86 60.81 26.55
N GLU A 461 39.08 60.27 26.58
CA GLU A 461 40.30 61.09 26.52
C GLU A 461 40.40 61.86 25.21
N TYR A 462 40.13 61.20 24.09
CA TYR A 462 40.08 61.85 22.77
C TYR A 462 39.05 62.98 22.71
N LYS A 463 37.87 62.82 23.32
CA LYS A 463 36.85 63.87 23.39
C LYS A 463 37.25 65.01 24.33
N LYS A 464 37.91 64.71 25.46
CA LYS A 464 38.43 65.73 26.40
C LYS A 464 39.55 66.55 25.80
N THR A 465 40.51 65.95 25.09
CA THR A 465 41.56 66.68 24.39
C THR A 465 40.97 67.59 23.31
N LYS A 466 39.95 67.14 22.58
CA LYS A 466 39.21 67.97 21.60
C LYS A 466 38.45 69.14 22.23
N ASN A 467 37.88 68.98 23.43
CA ASN A 467 37.19 70.06 24.14
C ASN A 467 38.16 71.03 24.86
N ASN A 468 39.25 70.54 25.44
CA ASN A 468 40.27 71.40 26.07
C ASN A 468 41.06 72.21 25.04
N ALA A 469 41.24 71.69 23.81
CA ALA A 469 41.78 72.45 22.69
C ALA A 469 40.89 73.65 22.29
N LYS A 470 39.58 73.62 22.60
CA LYS A 470 38.65 74.74 22.37
C LYS A 470 38.60 75.78 23.50
N ILE A 471 38.98 75.41 24.73
CA ILE A 471 38.96 76.32 25.89
C ILE A 471 40.27 77.12 25.99
N LYS A 472 41.39 76.61 25.45
CA LYS A 472 42.66 77.36 25.35
C LYS A 472 42.68 78.42 24.22
N THR A 473 41.59 78.60 23.49
CA THR A 473 41.46 79.55 22.36
C THR A 473 40.47 80.70 22.62
N GLN A 474 40.03 80.89 23.87
CA GLN A 474 39.26 82.07 24.29
C GLN A 474 40.14 83.06 25.06
#